data_AF-A0A9W8PVF6-F1
#
_entry.id   AF-A0A9W8PVF6-F1
#
_cell.length_a   1.000
_cell.length_b   1.000
_cell.length_c   1.000
_cell.angle_alpha   90.00
_cell.angle_beta   90.00
_cell.angle_gamma   90.00
#
_symmetry.space_group_name_H-M   'P 1'
#
loop_
_entity.id
_entity.type
_entity.pdbx_description
1 polymer ?
#
loop_
_entity_poly.entity_id
_entity_poly.type
_entity_poly.pdbx_seq_one_letter_code
_entity_poly.pdbx_strand_id
1 'polypeptide(L)'
;MSSGANLSWITYFHGDRARLNERPLFLLAYMVSCAITQTFNHYRKDTDRLVLGLSKGKNEKQPDALKLVYHAIPHTFSDSVGGAATALPVAMVLYYAILRSFIWGWALMFLRIFYNLPKTNMLPPTWPSDLWLLFRCMEAGTLVHLIWNIGNFAFSSFMVKAPLKNGKPLTSESKDPNGSLLNGLKSKKLSIKAFAMWELAYIAQGFDTRRQAIYEDIDRKDGPMWSQVYSICLDVVKSIETRVDAYGKAPDAPPAAPSAEPKQRVSAPLRDDPIFNSRTAPTTMRSEVEKRLGQVARSPGESPASKLSPIAKKTWKEAKDRVLTKEQQELVAPEHLKGQFEQWTLRMMEIDVIASLFQQDFRTQFAAAVLGTPYAEPTLCINAIHVLHHLSVHSLAEDQFGNVHRDVPSIIRTFTTVIKKLEAFRIEFPLHWTDVSCKRVSPEVEKVVDALKTALQQVLASFEPYSSDLRLTLTDIRLAKEACADAKKSEMAEVRS
;
A
#
# COMPACT_ATOMS: atom_id res chain seq x y z
N MET A 1 11.53 -32.75 -25.94
CA MET A 1 10.89 -31.53 -26.48
C MET A 1 10.13 -31.95 -27.72
N SER A 2 8.79 -31.87 -27.72
CA SER A 2 7.93 -32.46 -28.75
C SER A 2 8.15 -31.79 -30.12
N SER A 3 8.61 -32.54 -31.11
CA SER A 3 8.76 -32.10 -32.51
C SER A 3 7.45 -31.61 -33.13
N GLY A 4 6.29 -31.97 -32.55
CA GLY A 4 4.98 -31.47 -32.99
C GLY A 4 4.70 -30.01 -32.58
N ALA A 5 5.59 -29.38 -31.80
CA ALA A 5 5.36 -28.03 -31.31
C ALA A 5 5.89 -26.90 -32.20
N ASN A 6 6.85 -27.12 -33.10
CA ASN A 6 7.42 -26.05 -33.93
C ASN A 6 7.81 -24.77 -33.13
N LEU A 7 8.26 -24.96 -31.88
CA LEU A 7 8.74 -23.91 -30.97
C LEU A 7 10.27 -23.95 -30.81
N SER A 8 10.98 -24.71 -31.65
CA SER A 8 12.44 -24.68 -31.68
C SER A 8 12.92 -23.29 -32.08
N TRP A 9 13.98 -22.80 -31.44
CA TRP A 9 14.60 -21.50 -31.79
C TRP A 9 15.05 -21.45 -33.25
N ILE A 10 15.41 -22.59 -33.82
CA ILE A 10 15.87 -22.72 -35.20
C ILE A 10 15.00 -23.71 -35.95
N THR A 11 14.71 -23.36 -37.20
CA THR A 11 13.98 -24.18 -38.15
C THR A 11 14.89 -24.55 -39.31
N TYR A 12 14.79 -25.81 -39.73
CA TYR A 12 15.48 -26.37 -40.87
C TYR A 12 14.41 -26.78 -41.88
N PHE A 13 14.33 -26.06 -43.01
CA PHE A 13 13.54 -26.52 -44.14
C PHE A 13 14.41 -27.45 -44.98
N HIS A 14 13.82 -28.50 -45.55
CA HIS A 14 14.57 -29.48 -46.34
C HIS A 14 15.31 -28.78 -47.50
N GLY A 15 16.64 -28.82 -47.48
CA GLY A 15 17.50 -28.17 -48.48
C GLY A 15 17.81 -26.68 -48.25
N ASP A 16 17.32 -26.06 -47.17
CA ASP A 16 17.54 -24.63 -46.87
C ASP A 16 18.48 -24.41 -45.66
N ARG A 17 19.03 -23.20 -45.56
CA ARG A 17 19.88 -22.79 -44.43
C ARG A 17 19.08 -22.71 -43.14
N ALA A 18 19.76 -22.85 -42.00
CA ALA A 18 19.16 -22.65 -40.68
C ALA A 18 18.53 -21.25 -40.59
N ARG A 19 17.26 -21.19 -40.16
CA ARG A 19 16.53 -19.93 -39.96
C ARG A 19 16.03 -19.78 -38.53
N LEU A 20 16.08 -18.57 -38.02
CA LEU A 20 15.49 -18.22 -36.73
C LEU A 20 13.96 -18.36 -36.80
N ASN A 21 13.39 -19.04 -35.82
CA ASN A 21 11.95 -19.18 -35.67
C ASN A 21 11.38 -18.00 -34.88
N GLU A 22 10.40 -17.32 -35.45
CA GLU A 22 9.76 -16.17 -34.81
C GLU A 22 8.70 -16.58 -33.76
N ARG A 23 8.19 -17.82 -33.82
CA ARG A 23 7.18 -18.34 -32.87
C ARG A 23 7.61 -18.31 -31.40
N PRO A 24 8.80 -18.82 -31.00
CA PRO A 24 9.25 -18.72 -29.62
C PRO A 24 9.51 -17.26 -29.19
N LEU A 25 9.84 -16.36 -30.12
CA LEU A 25 10.01 -14.94 -29.82
C LEU A 25 8.67 -14.27 -29.50
N PHE A 26 7.62 -14.59 -30.26
CA PHE A 26 6.28 -14.13 -29.95
C PHE A 26 5.78 -14.69 -28.61
N LEU A 27 6.01 -15.98 -28.33
CA LEU A 27 5.66 -16.58 -27.04
C LEU A 27 6.38 -15.88 -25.88
N LEU A 28 7.66 -15.55 -26.03
CA LEU A 28 8.42 -14.77 -25.03
C LEU A 28 7.80 -13.39 -24.82
N ALA A 29 7.48 -12.67 -25.90
CA ALA A 29 6.83 -11.38 -25.82
C ALA A 29 5.46 -11.46 -25.14
N TYR A 30 4.68 -12.51 -25.41
CA TYR A 30 3.43 -12.79 -24.73
C TYR A 30 3.61 -13.04 -23.23
N MET A 31 4.65 -13.78 -22.81
CA MET A 31 4.96 -13.96 -21.39
C MET A 31 5.33 -12.64 -20.70
N VAL A 32 6.06 -11.75 -21.39
CA VAL A 32 6.33 -10.39 -20.89
C VAL A 32 5.03 -9.60 -20.77
N SER A 33 4.12 -9.69 -21.75
CA SER A 33 2.81 -9.06 -21.66
C SER A 33 1.98 -9.60 -20.50
N CYS A 34 2.01 -10.92 -20.24
CA CYS A 34 1.40 -11.52 -19.06
C CYS A 34 1.96 -10.92 -17.76
N ALA A 35 3.28 -10.75 -17.68
CA ALA A 35 3.92 -10.12 -16.53
C ALA A 35 3.49 -8.66 -16.35
N ILE A 36 3.40 -7.88 -17.44
CA ILE A 36 2.94 -6.49 -17.41
C ILE A 36 1.49 -6.42 -16.93
N THR A 37 0.58 -7.20 -17.55
CA THR A 37 -0.84 -7.21 -17.18
C THR A 37 -1.04 -7.68 -15.74
N GLN A 38 -0.30 -8.71 -15.32
CA GLN A 38 -0.38 -9.20 -13.95
C GLN A 38 0.15 -8.17 -12.97
N THR A 39 1.28 -7.52 -13.26
CA THR A 39 1.85 -6.46 -12.41
C THR A 39 0.87 -5.31 -12.24
N PHE A 40 0.28 -4.85 -13.34
CA PHE A 40 -0.73 -3.80 -13.32
C PHE A 40 -1.95 -4.18 -12.48
N ASN A 41 -2.49 -5.38 -12.70
CA ASN A 41 -3.63 -5.89 -11.93
C ASN A 41 -3.28 -6.09 -10.45
N HIS A 42 -2.07 -6.53 -10.15
CA HIS A 42 -1.56 -6.78 -8.81
C HIS A 42 -1.50 -5.48 -7.99
N TYR A 43 -0.97 -4.41 -8.59
CA TYR A 43 -0.97 -3.07 -7.99
C TYR A 43 -2.39 -2.50 -7.85
N ARG A 44 -3.22 -2.63 -8.90
CA ARG A 44 -4.58 -2.08 -8.88
C ARG A 44 -5.47 -2.75 -7.83
N LYS A 45 -5.34 -4.07 -7.66
CA LYS A 45 -6.15 -4.85 -6.70
C LYS A 45 -5.53 -4.92 -5.30
N ASP A 46 -4.32 -4.40 -5.11
CA ASP A 46 -3.54 -4.49 -3.87
C ASP A 46 -3.50 -5.93 -3.32
N THR A 47 -3.12 -6.88 -4.18
CA THR A 47 -3.28 -8.33 -3.92
C THR A 47 -2.41 -8.82 -2.75
N ASP A 48 -1.35 -8.08 -2.42
CA ASP A 48 -0.44 -8.38 -1.29
C ASP A 48 -0.95 -7.89 0.07
N ARG A 49 -2.09 -7.19 0.11
CA ARG A 49 -2.63 -6.64 1.35
C ARG A 49 -3.01 -7.76 2.32
N LEU A 50 -2.21 -7.91 3.37
CA LEU A 50 -2.53 -8.77 4.50
C LEU A 50 -3.57 -8.06 5.38
N VAL A 51 -4.84 -8.45 5.23
CA VAL A 51 -5.89 -8.05 6.16
C VAL A 51 -5.81 -8.99 7.36
N LEU A 52 -5.20 -8.55 8.47
CA LEU A 52 -5.18 -9.33 9.69
C LEU A 52 -6.61 -9.45 10.25
N GLY A 53 -6.89 -10.59 10.86
CA GLY A 53 -8.22 -10.85 11.41
C GLY A 53 -8.52 -10.02 12.65
N LEU A 54 -9.80 -9.76 12.88
CA LEU A 54 -10.28 -9.27 14.18
C LEU A 54 -10.26 -10.42 15.20
N SER A 55 -10.14 -10.10 16.49
CA SER A 55 -10.41 -11.07 17.57
C SER A 55 -11.86 -11.56 17.45
N LYS A 56 -12.04 -12.82 17.07
CA LYS A 56 -13.36 -13.46 16.97
C LYS A 56 -13.67 -14.19 18.28
N GLY A 57 -14.96 -14.29 18.60
CA GLY A 57 -15.43 -14.92 19.84
C GLY A 57 -14.95 -16.37 20.00
N LYS A 58 -14.88 -16.82 21.27
CA LYS A 58 -14.33 -18.11 21.74
C LYS A 58 -14.84 -19.37 20.99
N ASN A 59 -15.96 -19.27 20.29
CA ASN A 59 -16.61 -20.38 19.57
C ASN A 59 -16.35 -20.40 18.05
N GLU A 60 -15.69 -19.38 17.49
CA GLU A 60 -15.47 -19.32 16.04
C GLU A 60 -14.10 -19.90 15.69
N LYS A 61 -14.08 -21.19 15.31
CA LYS A 61 -12.85 -21.84 14.83
C LYS A 61 -12.43 -21.19 13.51
N GLN A 62 -11.20 -20.71 13.45
CA GLN A 62 -10.65 -20.21 12.20
C GLN A 62 -10.68 -21.34 11.14
N PRO A 63 -11.22 -21.09 9.94
CA PRO A 63 -11.25 -22.11 8.89
C PRO A 63 -9.84 -22.55 8.54
N ASP A 64 -9.70 -23.84 8.22
CA ASP A 64 -8.43 -24.43 7.79
C ASP A 64 -7.97 -23.75 6.50
N ALA A 65 -6.79 -23.12 6.56
CA ALA A 65 -6.20 -22.40 5.43
C ALA A 65 -6.08 -23.29 4.19
N LEU A 66 -5.81 -24.59 4.34
CA LEU A 66 -5.78 -25.51 3.21
C LEU A 66 -7.14 -25.63 2.54
N LYS A 67 -8.22 -25.77 3.32
CA LYS A 67 -9.59 -25.85 2.79
C LYS A 67 -9.99 -24.56 2.07
N LEU A 68 -9.62 -23.41 2.61
CA LEU A 68 -9.85 -22.11 1.95
C LEU A 68 -9.15 -22.06 0.59
N VAL A 69 -7.87 -22.48 0.52
CA VAL A 69 -7.10 -22.53 -0.73
C VAL A 69 -7.77 -23.46 -1.74
N TYR A 70 -8.18 -24.66 -1.33
CA TYR A 70 -8.89 -25.59 -2.21
C TYR A 70 -10.19 -25.01 -2.77
N HIS A 71 -10.99 -24.35 -1.94
CA HIS A 71 -12.24 -23.71 -2.39
C HIS A 71 -12.01 -22.49 -3.29
N ALA A 72 -10.84 -21.83 -3.19
CA ALA A 72 -10.49 -20.71 -4.05
C ALA A 72 -9.99 -21.13 -5.44
N ILE A 73 -9.66 -22.41 -5.67
CA ILE A 73 -9.11 -22.90 -6.96
C ILE A 73 -10.02 -22.56 -8.16
N PRO A 74 -11.35 -22.84 -8.14
CA PRO A 74 -12.19 -22.57 -9.31
C PRO A 74 -12.26 -21.08 -9.66
N HIS A 75 -12.37 -20.21 -8.64
CA HIS A 75 -12.40 -18.77 -8.82
C HIS A 75 -11.06 -18.24 -9.35
N THR A 76 -9.96 -18.65 -8.72
CA THR A 76 -8.61 -18.25 -9.15
C THR A 76 -8.28 -18.75 -10.55
N PHE A 77 -8.77 -19.94 -10.94
CA PHE A 77 -8.65 -20.44 -12.31
C PHE A 77 -9.37 -19.55 -13.32
N SER A 78 -10.63 -19.15 -13.05
CA SER A 78 -11.37 -18.23 -13.91
C SER A 78 -10.64 -16.89 -14.06
N ASP A 79 -10.13 -16.33 -12.96
CA ASP A 79 -9.34 -15.09 -13.00
C ASP A 79 -8.07 -15.24 -13.82
N SER A 80 -7.39 -16.38 -13.72
CA SER A 80 -6.16 -16.67 -14.48
C SER A 80 -6.42 -16.82 -15.98
N VAL A 81 -7.53 -17.42 -16.38
CA VAL A 81 -7.97 -17.46 -17.78
C VAL A 81 -8.27 -16.05 -18.28
N GLY A 82 -8.97 -15.23 -17.48
CA GLY A 82 -9.22 -13.82 -17.79
C GLY A 82 -7.93 -13.02 -17.97
N GLY A 83 -6.97 -13.17 -17.05
CA GLY A 83 -5.65 -12.54 -17.14
C GLY A 83 -4.91 -12.93 -18.42
N ALA A 84 -4.85 -14.23 -18.73
CA ALA A 84 -4.22 -14.74 -19.95
C ALA A 84 -4.88 -14.21 -21.23
N ALA A 85 -6.21 -14.10 -21.25
CA ALA A 85 -6.97 -13.54 -22.37
C ALA A 85 -6.68 -12.05 -22.56
N THR A 86 -6.57 -11.27 -21.47
CA THR A 86 -6.24 -9.83 -21.56
C THR A 86 -4.80 -9.58 -21.98
N ALA A 87 -3.86 -10.48 -21.67
CA ALA A 87 -2.46 -10.36 -22.07
C ALA A 87 -2.23 -10.56 -23.57
N LEU A 88 -3.09 -11.32 -24.26
CA LEU A 88 -2.98 -11.58 -25.70
C LEU A 88 -3.03 -10.31 -26.57
N PRO A 89 -4.07 -9.46 -26.49
CA PRO A 89 -4.11 -8.23 -27.29
C PRO A 89 -2.96 -7.28 -26.94
N VAL A 90 -2.56 -7.22 -25.67
CA VAL A 90 -1.38 -6.44 -25.24
C VAL A 90 -0.12 -6.96 -25.92
N ALA A 91 0.06 -8.29 -25.98
CA ALA A 91 1.19 -8.92 -26.66
C ALA A 91 1.18 -8.65 -28.17
N MET A 92 0.01 -8.70 -28.82
CA MET A 92 -0.12 -8.36 -30.24
C MET A 92 0.34 -6.94 -30.51
N VAL A 93 -0.16 -5.96 -29.75
CA VAL A 93 0.22 -4.55 -29.92
C VAL A 93 1.70 -4.34 -29.61
N LEU A 94 2.15 -4.79 -28.43
CA LEU A 94 3.53 -4.60 -27.97
C LEU A 94 4.54 -5.25 -28.91
N TYR A 95 4.28 -6.49 -29.34
CA TYR A 95 5.17 -7.22 -30.23
C TYR A 95 5.19 -6.56 -31.61
N TYR A 96 4.06 -6.47 -32.30
CA TYR A 96 4.06 -6.03 -33.70
C TYR A 96 4.37 -4.56 -33.88
N ALA A 97 3.96 -3.68 -32.96
CA ALA A 97 4.16 -2.24 -33.11
C ALA A 97 5.53 -1.76 -32.60
N ILE A 98 6.10 -2.44 -31.59
CA ILE A 98 7.26 -1.89 -30.85
C ILE A 98 8.44 -2.87 -30.84
N LEU A 99 8.21 -4.12 -30.42
CA LEU A 99 9.30 -5.01 -30.04
C LEU A 99 9.79 -5.95 -31.16
N ARG A 100 9.02 -6.15 -32.23
CA ARG A 100 9.31 -7.18 -33.25
C ARG A 100 10.71 -7.05 -33.84
N SER A 101 11.06 -5.85 -34.32
CA SER A 101 12.37 -5.57 -34.92
C SER A 101 13.52 -5.69 -33.93
N PHE A 102 13.31 -5.18 -32.71
CA PHE A 102 14.28 -5.23 -31.63
C PHE A 102 14.56 -6.67 -31.17
N ILE A 103 13.51 -7.43 -30.83
CA ILE A 103 13.63 -8.82 -30.37
C ILE A 103 14.25 -9.70 -31.46
N TRP A 104 13.86 -9.51 -32.72
CA TRP A 104 14.44 -10.23 -33.85
C TRP A 104 15.94 -9.97 -34.01
N GLY A 105 16.33 -8.69 -34.01
CA GLY A 105 17.75 -8.30 -34.11
C GLY A 105 18.58 -8.81 -32.93
N TRP A 106 18.02 -8.72 -31.72
CA TRP A 106 18.63 -9.25 -30.50
C TRP A 106 18.82 -10.76 -30.60
N ALA A 107 17.78 -11.52 -30.95
CA ALA A 107 17.85 -12.98 -31.05
C ALA A 107 18.86 -13.43 -32.12
N LEU A 108 18.92 -12.74 -33.27
CA LEU A 108 19.93 -13.01 -34.30
C LEU A 108 21.35 -12.71 -33.80
N MET A 109 21.56 -11.62 -33.07
CA MET A 109 22.87 -11.29 -32.49
C MET A 109 23.39 -12.41 -31.60
N PHE A 110 22.55 -12.94 -30.71
CA PHE A 110 22.93 -14.02 -29.79
C PHE A 110 23.07 -15.37 -30.50
N LEU A 111 22.11 -15.75 -31.34
CA LEU A 111 22.10 -17.10 -31.95
C LEU A 111 23.14 -17.26 -33.06
N ARG A 112 23.60 -16.18 -33.71
CA ARG A 112 24.68 -16.24 -34.70
C ARG A 112 26.01 -16.72 -34.14
N ILE A 113 26.23 -16.60 -32.83
CA ILE A 113 27.46 -17.10 -32.18
C ILE A 113 27.48 -18.64 -32.22
N PHE A 114 26.31 -19.27 -32.13
CA PHE A 114 26.17 -20.72 -32.00
C PHE A 114 25.73 -21.40 -33.30
N TYR A 115 25.10 -20.66 -34.22
CA TYR A 115 24.48 -21.22 -35.41
C TYR A 115 24.80 -20.42 -36.67
N ASN A 116 24.93 -21.13 -37.80
CA ASN A 116 25.18 -20.54 -39.10
C ASN A 116 23.91 -19.91 -39.70
N LEU A 117 23.52 -18.75 -39.17
CA LEU A 117 22.34 -17.98 -39.57
C LEU A 117 22.67 -16.92 -40.63
N PRO A 118 21.69 -16.48 -41.45
CA PRO A 118 21.90 -15.40 -42.41
C PRO A 118 22.46 -14.14 -41.76
N LYS A 119 23.38 -13.45 -42.46
CA LYS A 119 23.97 -12.17 -42.01
C LYS A 119 22.97 -11.01 -42.06
N THR A 120 21.88 -11.15 -42.78
CA THR A 120 20.83 -10.13 -42.91
C THR A 120 19.90 -10.15 -41.69
N ASN A 121 19.50 -8.98 -41.20
CA ASN A 121 18.52 -8.80 -40.12
C ASN A 121 17.11 -8.58 -40.67
N MET A 122 16.82 -9.04 -41.89
CA MET A 122 15.51 -8.85 -42.50
C MET A 122 14.45 -9.60 -41.70
N LEU A 123 13.34 -8.93 -41.40
CA LEU A 123 12.21 -9.56 -40.72
C LEU A 123 11.44 -10.44 -41.72
N PRO A 124 10.91 -11.59 -41.29
CA PRO A 124 10.00 -12.37 -42.11
C PRO A 124 8.75 -11.54 -42.45
N PRO A 125 8.29 -11.55 -43.72
CA PRO A 125 7.06 -10.86 -44.12
C PRO A 125 5.81 -11.57 -43.57
N THR A 126 5.93 -12.83 -43.15
CA THR A 126 4.85 -13.62 -42.55
C THR A 126 4.61 -13.24 -41.11
N TRP A 127 3.39 -13.50 -40.63
CA TRP A 127 3.04 -13.30 -39.22
C TRP A 127 3.21 -14.62 -38.46
N PRO A 128 3.90 -14.64 -37.31
CA PRO A 128 4.13 -15.87 -36.54
C PRO A 128 2.89 -16.40 -35.79
N SER A 129 1.85 -15.59 -35.65
CA SER A 129 0.66 -15.82 -34.81
C SER A 129 -0.41 -16.69 -35.47
N ASP A 130 -0.16 -18.00 -35.48
CA ASP A 130 -1.17 -18.99 -35.86
C ASP A 130 -2.14 -19.30 -34.70
N LEU A 131 -3.37 -19.72 -34.98
CA LEU A 131 -4.39 -20.04 -33.96
C LEU A 131 -3.87 -21.04 -32.93
N TRP A 132 -3.08 -22.02 -33.38
CA TRP A 132 -2.47 -23.02 -32.50
C TRP A 132 -1.39 -22.44 -31.58
N LEU A 133 -0.64 -21.43 -32.05
CA LEU A 133 0.30 -20.71 -31.19
C LEU A 133 -0.45 -19.86 -30.16
N LEU A 134 -1.55 -19.22 -30.56
CA LEU A 134 -2.39 -18.44 -29.65
C LEU A 134 -3.03 -19.32 -28.57
N PHE A 135 -3.50 -20.51 -28.93
CA PHE A 135 -4.01 -21.49 -27.96
C PHE A 135 -2.93 -21.88 -26.94
N ARG A 136 -1.69 -22.11 -27.39
CA ARG A 136 -0.57 -22.41 -26.49
C ARG A 136 -0.16 -21.23 -25.62
N CYS A 137 -0.24 -20.02 -26.16
CA CYS A 137 -0.09 -18.81 -25.35
C CYS A 137 -1.16 -18.78 -24.27
N MET A 138 -2.44 -19.03 -24.61
CA MET A 138 -3.52 -19.09 -23.62
C MET A 138 -3.29 -20.15 -22.55
N GLU A 139 -2.89 -21.36 -22.93
CA GLU A 139 -2.57 -22.44 -21.99
C GLU A 139 -1.43 -22.03 -21.05
N ALA A 140 -0.30 -21.59 -21.61
CA ALA A 140 0.87 -21.23 -20.84
C ALA A 140 0.63 -19.98 -19.96
N GLY A 141 -0.06 -18.98 -20.49
CA GLY A 141 -0.46 -17.77 -19.76
C GLY A 141 -1.41 -18.10 -18.61
N THR A 142 -2.39 -18.98 -18.83
CA THR A 142 -3.31 -19.42 -17.78
C THR A 142 -2.55 -20.11 -16.65
N LEU A 143 -1.64 -21.03 -16.96
CA LEU A 143 -0.83 -21.73 -15.94
C LEU A 143 0.06 -20.77 -15.15
N VAL A 144 0.70 -19.81 -15.81
CA VAL A 144 1.55 -18.81 -15.15
C VAL A 144 0.73 -17.92 -14.21
N HIS A 145 -0.41 -17.39 -14.67
CA HIS A 145 -1.31 -16.60 -13.81
C HIS A 145 -1.89 -17.45 -12.67
N LEU A 146 -2.17 -18.74 -12.92
CA LEU A 146 -2.72 -19.65 -11.90
C LEU A 146 -1.73 -19.87 -10.78
N ILE A 147 -0.47 -20.18 -11.09
CA ILE A 147 0.58 -20.34 -10.09
C ILE A 147 0.75 -19.06 -9.27
N TRP A 148 0.75 -17.90 -9.93
CA TRP A 148 0.85 -16.61 -9.25
C TRP A 148 -0.34 -16.35 -8.32
N ASN A 149 -1.56 -16.50 -8.81
CA ASN A 149 -2.78 -16.21 -8.04
C ASN A 149 -2.97 -17.17 -6.87
N ILE A 150 -2.77 -18.48 -7.09
CA ILE A 150 -2.82 -19.48 -6.01
C ILE A 150 -1.70 -19.24 -5.01
N GLY A 151 -0.48 -18.93 -5.46
CA GLY A 151 0.66 -18.64 -4.59
C GLY A 151 0.38 -17.46 -3.65
N ASN A 152 -0.14 -16.35 -4.18
CA ASN A 152 -0.52 -15.18 -3.38
C ASN A 152 -1.70 -15.47 -2.44
N PHE A 153 -2.74 -16.14 -2.93
CA PHE A 153 -3.89 -16.49 -2.09
C PHE A 153 -3.50 -17.43 -0.94
N ALA A 154 -2.66 -18.43 -1.24
CA ALA A 154 -2.12 -19.34 -0.24
C ALA A 154 -1.25 -18.57 0.78
N PHE A 155 -0.33 -17.73 0.31
CA PHE A 155 0.52 -16.91 1.18
C PHE A 155 -0.31 -16.08 2.16
N SER A 156 -1.30 -15.33 1.67
CA SER A 156 -2.18 -14.51 2.50
C SER A 156 -2.99 -15.36 3.50
N SER A 157 -3.51 -16.52 3.05
CA SER A 157 -4.30 -17.43 3.91
C SER A 157 -3.45 -18.09 5.01
N PHE A 158 -2.19 -18.41 4.72
CA PHE A 158 -1.29 -19.05 5.70
C PHE A 158 -0.63 -18.06 6.66
N MET A 159 -0.36 -16.84 6.19
CA MET A 159 0.26 -15.78 7.00
C MET A 159 -0.73 -15.17 7.99
N VAL A 160 -2.02 -15.05 7.63
CA VAL A 160 -3.05 -14.53 8.52
C VAL A 160 -3.66 -15.65 9.35
N LYS A 161 -2.90 -16.15 10.32
CA LYS A 161 -3.40 -17.05 11.37
C LYS A 161 -3.49 -16.31 12.69
N ALA A 162 -4.57 -16.56 13.43
CA ALA A 162 -4.69 -16.07 14.79
C ALA A 162 -3.43 -16.47 15.60
N PRO A 163 -2.89 -15.58 16.44
CA PRO A 163 -1.69 -15.84 17.25
C PRO A 163 -2.00 -16.78 18.43
N LEU A 164 -2.50 -17.97 18.10
CA LEU A 164 -2.88 -19.03 19.01
C LEU A 164 -2.10 -20.30 18.66
N LYS A 165 -1.51 -20.94 19.67
CA LYS A 165 -0.88 -22.24 19.56
C LYS A 165 -1.64 -23.23 20.43
N ASN A 166 -2.13 -24.31 19.82
CA ASN A 166 -2.95 -25.33 20.50
C ASN A 166 -4.17 -24.73 21.24
N GLY A 167 -4.78 -23.68 20.70
CA GLY A 167 -5.92 -22.97 21.32
C GLY A 167 -5.57 -22.08 22.50
N LYS A 168 -4.27 -21.88 22.81
CA LYS A 168 -3.79 -20.94 23.83
C LYS A 168 -3.08 -19.75 23.17
N PRO A 169 -3.02 -18.58 23.82
CA PRO A 169 -2.24 -17.43 23.33
C PRO A 169 -0.79 -17.83 23.09
N LEU A 170 -0.20 -17.39 21.97
CA LEU A 170 1.15 -17.76 21.53
C LEU A 170 2.22 -17.54 22.62
N THR A 171 2.13 -16.44 23.37
CA THR A 171 3.05 -16.10 24.45
C THR A 171 2.95 -17.00 25.68
N SER A 172 1.89 -17.81 25.80
CA SER A 172 1.68 -18.69 26.95
C SER A 172 2.74 -19.79 27.10
N GLU A 173 3.45 -20.12 26.01
CA GLU A 173 4.57 -21.08 26.06
C GLU A 173 5.91 -20.41 26.41
N SER A 174 5.95 -19.08 26.50
CA SER A 174 7.15 -18.37 26.91
C SER A 174 7.40 -18.51 28.41
N LYS A 175 8.68 -18.42 28.80
CA LYS A 175 9.09 -18.37 30.22
C LYS A 175 8.48 -17.16 30.94
N ASP A 176 8.37 -16.03 30.25
CA ASP A 176 7.67 -14.82 30.71
C ASP A 176 6.62 -14.43 29.66
N PRO A 177 5.38 -14.92 29.80
CA PRO A 177 4.29 -14.63 28.85
C PRO A 177 3.99 -13.13 28.73
N ASN A 178 3.90 -12.41 29.85
CA ASN A 178 3.55 -10.99 29.87
C ASN A 178 4.70 -10.12 29.31
N GLY A 179 5.96 -10.48 29.58
CA GLY A 179 7.12 -9.79 29.00
C GLY A 179 7.25 -10.00 27.51
N SER A 180 7.03 -11.23 27.05
CA SER A 180 7.06 -11.55 25.62
C SER A 180 5.98 -10.78 24.86
N LEU A 181 4.77 -10.73 25.42
CA LEU A 181 3.66 -9.96 24.84
C LEU A 181 3.98 -8.47 24.79
N LEU A 182 4.48 -7.90 25.89
CA LEU A 182 4.85 -6.49 25.99
C LEU A 182 5.97 -6.10 25.00
N ASN A 183 6.97 -6.96 24.83
CA ASN A 183 8.03 -6.77 23.83
C ASN A 183 7.45 -6.73 22.41
N GLY A 184 6.45 -7.57 22.13
CA GLY A 184 5.70 -7.54 20.88
C GLY A 184 4.96 -6.21 20.68
N LEU A 185 4.23 -5.74 21.69
CA LEU A 185 3.46 -4.49 21.66
C LEU A 185 4.35 -3.23 21.49
N LYS A 186 5.55 -3.25 22.07
CA LYS A 186 6.56 -2.18 21.96
C LYS A 186 7.43 -2.28 20.70
N SER A 187 7.23 -3.29 19.86
CA SER A 187 8.04 -3.49 18.65
C SER A 187 7.87 -2.33 17.66
N LYS A 188 8.99 -1.92 17.04
CA LYS A 188 8.99 -0.93 15.95
C LYS A 188 8.41 -1.51 14.65
N LYS A 189 8.41 -2.83 14.49
CA LYS A 189 7.89 -3.51 13.31
C LYS A 189 6.37 -3.63 13.45
N LEU A 190 5.63 -2.95 12.57
CA LEU A 190 4.17 -2.91 12.60
C LEU A 190 3.54 -4.31 12.60
N SER A 191 4.06 -5.24 11.80
CA SER A 191 3.56 -6.61 11.75
C SER A 191 3.65 -7.31 13.12
N ILE A 192 4.78 -7.19 13.82
CA ILE A 192 4.96 -7.80 15.15
C ILE A 192 4.02 -7.15 16.16
N LYS A 193 3.92 -5.81 16.13
CA LYS A 193 3.03 -5.05 16.99
C LYS A 193 1.56 -5.44 16.77
N ALA A 194 1.15 -5.61 15.52
CA ALA A 194 -0.21 -6.00 15.16
C ALA A 194 -0.56 -7.42 15.61
N PHE A 195 0.35 -8.40 15.42
CA PHE A 195 0.15 -9.76 15.95
C PHE A 195 0.10 -9.79 17.48
N ALA A 196 0.96 -9.03 18.16
CA ALA A 196 0.93 -8.94 19.63
C ALA A 196 -0.37 -8.27 20.14
N MET A 197 -0.83 -7.22 19.46
CA MET A 197 -2.12 -6.57 19.77
C MET A 197 -3.30 -7.52 19.53
N TRP A 198 -3.24 -8.31 18.46
CA TRP A 198 -4.26 -9.30 18.15
C TRP A 198 -4.31 -10.42 19.20
N GLU A 199 -3.14 -10.90 19.65
CA GLU A 199 -3.05 -11.86 20.75
C GLU A 199 -3.63 -11.29 22.04
N LEU A 200 -3.29 -10.04 22.38
CA LEU A 200 -3.81 -9.37 23.56
C LEU A 200 -5.33 -9.20 23.49
N ALA A 201 -5.89 -8.90 22.32
CA ALA A 201 -7.34 -8.84 22.12
C ALA A 201 -8.02 -10.20 22.39
N TYR A 202 -7.42 -11.30 21.94
CA TYR A 202 -7.91 -12.65 22.28
C TYR A 202 -7.84 -12.92 23.78
N ILE A 203 -6.72 -12.55 24.44
CA ILE A 203 -6.56 -12.67 25.89
C ILE A 203 -7.66 -11.91 26.61
N ALA A 204 -7.88 -10.64 26.23
CA ALA A 204 -8.89 -9.77 26.81
C ALA A 204 -10.31 -10.36 26.65
N GLN A 205 -10.60 -11.01 25.53
CA GLN A 205 -11.94 -11.53 25.26
C GLN A 205 -12.27 -12.84 26.00
N GLY A 206 -11.32 -13.77 26.16
CA GLY A 206 -11.69 -15.16 26.49
C GLY A 206 -10.76 -15.97 27.38
N PHE A 207 -9.63 -15.43 27.83
CA PHE A 207 -8.65 -16.15 28.63
C PHE A 207 -8.51 -15.58 30.04
N ASP A 208 -9.45 -15.95 30.92
CA ASP A 208 -9.59 -15.46 32.29
C ASP A 208 -8.28 -15.54 33.09
N THR A 209 -7.61 -16.71 33.08
CA THR A 209 -6.34 -16.90 33.79
C THR A 209 -5.22 -15.99 33.27
N ARG A 210 -5.21 -15.70 31.96
CA ARG A 210 -4.22 -14.80 31.36
C ARG A 210 -4.56 -13.34 31.63
N ARG A 211 -5.84 -12.96 31.72
CA ARG A 211 -6.26 -11.61 32.15
C ARG A 211 -5.92 -11.33 33.59
N GLN A 212 -6.24 -12.25 34.51
CA GLN A 212 -5.85 -12.15 35.92
C GLN A 212 -4.34 -11.97 36.07
N ALA A 213 -3.55 -12.77 35.35
CA ALA A 213 -2.10 -12.61 35.30
C ALA A 213 -1.62 -11.26 34.74
N ILE A 214 -2.42 -10.54 33.95
CA ILE A 214 -2.11 -9.16 33.51
C ILE A 214 -2.39 -8.15 34.63
N TYR A 215 -3.47 -8.32 35.41
CA TYR A 215 -3.79 -7.43 36.53
C TYR A 215 -2.85 -7.62 37.72
N GLU A 216 -2.44 -8.85 37.99
CA GLU A 216 -1.59 -9.22 39.14
C GLU A 216 -0.10 -8.90 38.92
N ASP A 217 0.33 -8.67 37.67
CA ASP A 217 1.73 -8.39 37.32
C ASP A 217 2.10 -6.91 37.56
N ILE A 218 2.31 -6.56 38.83
CA ILE A 218 2.53 -5.19 39.32
C ILE A 218 4.02 -4.86 39.46
N ASP A 219 4.84 -5.81 39.93
CA ASP A 219 6.21 -5.57 40.41
C ASP A 219 7.28 -5.54 39.29
N ARG A 220 6.90 -5.20 38.05
CA ARG A 220 7.86 -5.13 36.94
C ARG A 220 8.71 -3.86 37.02
N LYS A 221 9.96 -3.96 36.55
CA LYS A 221 10.91 -2.83 36.51
C LYS A 221 10.40 -1.62 35.73
N ASP A 222 9.66 -1.85 34.65
CA ASP A 222 9.10 -0.80 33.78
C ASP A 222 7.69 -0.35 34.22
N GLY A 223 7.24 -0.78 35.40
CA GLY A 223 5.91 -0.52 35.97
C GLY A 223 4.88 -1.62 35.69
N PRO A 224 3.68 -1.54 36.31
CA PRO A 224 2.66 -2.57 36.23
C PRO A 224 2.25 -2.90 34.80
N MET A 225 1.97 -4.18 34.52
CA MET A 225 1.62 -4.66 33.19
C MET A 225 0.38 -3.94 32.63
N TRP A 226 -0.66 -3.76 33.46
CA TRP A 226 -1.85 -2.97 33.08
C TRP A 226 -1.49 -1.57 32.60
N SER A 227 -0.72 -0.81 33.38
CA SER A 227 -0.36 0.58 33.05
C SER A 227 0.34 0.70 31.69
N GLN A 228 1.19 -0.28 31.36
CA GLN A 228 1.90 -0.32 30.08
C GLN A 228 0.99 -0.74 28.92
N VAL A 229 0.09 -1.71 29.14
CA VAL A 229 -0.92 -2.11 28.15
C VAL A 229 -1.88 -0.96 27.85
N TYR A 230 -2.38 -0.32 28.91
CA TYR A 230 -3.28 0.81 28.84
C TYR A 230 -2.65 1.96 28.04
N SER A 231 -1.41 2.37 28.37
CA SER A 231 -0.75 3.46 27.64
C SER A 231 -0.55 3.13 26.17
N ILE A 232 -0.06 1.93 25.84
CA ILE A 232 0.16 1.52 24.44
C ILE A 232 -1.16 1.52 23.65
N CYS A 233 -2.25 0.98 24.21
CA CYS A 233 -3.54 0.90 23.51
C CYS A 233 -4.20 2.27 23.40
N LEU A 234 -4.14 3.08 24.46
CA LEU A 234 -4.70 4.43 24.45
C LEU A 234 -3.94 5.33 23.47
N ASP A 235 -2.61 5.20 23.39
CA ASP A 235 -1.79 5.93 22.42
C ASP A 235 -2.13 5.57 20.98
N VAL A 236 -2.45 4.30 20.70
CA VAL A 236 -2.94 3.88 19.37
C VAL A 236 -4.25 4.59 19.04
N VAL A 237 -5.20 4.66 19.97
CA VAL A 237 -6.48 5.36 19.76
C VAL A 237 -6.29 6.87 19.65
N LYS A 238 -5.50 7.49 20.53
CA LYS A 238 -5.16 8.92 20.48
C LYS A 238 -4.38 9.30 19.22
N SER A 239 -3.61 8.38 18.65
CA SER A 239 -2.92 8.64 17.39
C SER A 239 -3.87 8.95 16.24
N ILE A 240 -5.13 8.48 16.32
CA ILE A 240 -6.18 8.84 15.36
C ILE A 240 -6.54 10.32 15.49
N GLU A 241 -6.78 10.76 16.72
CA GLU A 241 -7.05 12.17 17.03
C GLU A 241 -5.91 13.08 16.58
N THR A 242 -4.66 12.73 16.91
CA THR A 242 -3.51 13.57 16.54
C THR A 242 -3.33 13.69 15.04
N ARG A 243 -3.62 12.64 14.27
CA ARG A 243 -3.56 12.69 12.79
C ARG A 243 -4.69 13.52 12.19
N VAL A 244 -5.90 13.41 12.73
CA VAL A 244 -7.04 14.25 12.33
C VAL A 244 -6.74 15.72 12.61
N ASP A 245 -6.22 16.05 13.79
CA ASP A 245 -5.87 17.42 14.17
C ASP A 245 -4.68 17.99 13.38
N ALA A 246 -3.77 17.14 12.92
CA ALA A 246 -2.63 17.51 12.07
C ALA A 246 -3.00 17.65 10.59
N TYR A 247 -4.16 17.12 10.17
CA TYR A 247 -4.57 17.17 8.78
C TYR A 247 -4.76 18.62 8.30
N GLY A 248 -4.18 18.93 7.13
CA GLY A 248 -4.23 20.28 6.54
C GLY A 248 -3.27 21.29 7.17
N LYS A 249 -2.53 20.94 8.23
CA LYS A 249 -1.44 21.77 8.75
C LYS A 249 -0.15 21.46 7.99
N ALA A 250 0.63 22.49 7.67
CA ALA A 250 1.95 22.28 7.09
C ALA A 250 2.79 21.44 8.08
N PRO A 251 3.55 20.44 7.61
CA PRO A 251 4.41 19.68 8.50
C PRO A 251 5.35 20.65 9.20
N ASP A 252 5.44 20.53 10.53
CA ASP A 252 6.43 21.27 11.30
C ASP A 252 7.79 21.03 10.65
N ALA A 253 8.50 22.13 10.36
CA ALA A 253 9.85 22.05 9.81
C ALA A 253 10.63 21.06 10.69
N PRO A 254 11.31 20.05 10.08
CA PRO A 254 12.04 19.07 10.86
C PRO A 254 12.90 19.81 11.89
N PRO A 255 12.92 19.38 13.17
CA PRO A 255 13.76 20.02 14.16
C PRO A 255 15.15 20.12 13.56
N ALA A 256 15.68 21.35 13.47
CA ALA A 256 16.97 21.62 12.85
C ALA A 256 17.95 20.59 13.43
N ALA A 257 18.42 19.69 12.57
CA ALA A 257 19.38 18.70 13.00
C ALA A 257 20.50 19.46 13.71
N PRO A 258 20.90 19.07 14.93
CA PRO A 258 22.01 19.73 15.60
C PRO A 258 23.16 19.75 14.60
N SER A 259 23.67 20.95 14.32
CA SER A 259 24.73 21.21 13.36
C SER A 259 25.76 20.10 13.49
N ALA A 260 25.74 19.17 12.54
CA ALA A 260 26.67 18.06 12.56
C ALA A 260 28.05 18.70 12.45
N GLU A 261 28.84 18.62 13.52
CA GLU A 261 30.26 18.93 13.46
C GLU A 261 30.82 18.21 12.23
N PRO A 262 31.56 18.92 11.36
CA PRO A 262 32.00 18.38 10.10
C PRO A 262 32.89 17.17 10.39
N LYS A 263 32.34 15.96 10.20
CA LYS A 263 33.13 14.74 10.21
C LYS A 263 34.25 14.92 9.19
N GLN A 264 35.48 15.00 9.71
CA GLN A 264 36.68 15.20 8.92
C GLN A 264 36.74 14.15 7.82
N ARG A 265 36.65 14.62 6.58
CA ARG A 265 36.66 13.79 5.37
C ARG A 265 38.04 13.13 5.28
N VAL A 266 38.12 11.80 5.45
CA VAL A 266 39.38 11.02 5.40
C VAL A 266 39.87 10.80 3.96
N SER A 267 39.35 11.53 2.97
CA SER A 267 39.85 11.47 1.61
C SER A 267 39.85 12.86 0.99
N ALA A 268 41.00 13.26 0.45
CA ALA A 268 41.14 14.47 -0.35
C ALA A 268 40.14 14.44 -1.52
N PRO A 269 39.60 15.60 -1.94
CA PRO A 269 38.78 15.68 -3.15
C PRO A 269 39.55 15.09 -4.34
N LEU A 270 38.89 14.26 -5.16
CA LEU A 270 39.49 13.77 -6.41
C LEU A 270 39.95 14.97 -7.25
N ARG A 271 41.21 14.98 -7.65
CA ARG A 271 41.74 15.94 -8.62
C ARG A 271 41.17 15.61 -9.99
N ASP A 272 40.47 16.56 -10.59
CA ASP A 272 39.98 16.50 -11.98
C ASP A 272 41.07 16.95 -12.96
N ASP A 273 42.26 16.33 -12.88
CA ASP A 273 43.29 16.55 -13.90
C ASP A 273 43.13 15.48 -15.01
N PRO A 274 43.14 15.85 -16.30
CA PRO A 274 43.05 14.89 -17.38
C PRO A 274 44.34 14.04 -17.45
N ILE A 275 44.25 12.77 -17.02
CA ILE A 275 45.40 11.85 -16.90
C ILE A 275 45.92 11.34 -18.27
N PHE A 276 45.29 11.70 -19.39
CA PHE A 276 45.80 11.36 -20.72
C PHE A 276 45.85 12.59 -21.63
N ASN A 277 47.03 12.85 -22.21
CA ASN A 277 47.24 13.82 -23.28
C ASN A 277 46.49 13.38 -24.55
N SER A 278 45.18 13.64 -24.60
CA SER A 278 44.42 13.57 -25.85
C SER A 278 44.63 14.88 -26.61
N ARG A 279 45.36 14.76 -27.72
CA ARG A 279 45.51 15.72 -28.82
C ARG A 279 44.25 16.58 -29.02
N THR A 280 44.45 17.88 -29.16
CA THR A 280 43.43 18.91 -29.42
C THR A 280 42.40 18.48 -30.48
N ALA A 281 41.18 18.14 -30.04
CA ALA A 281 40.01 18.01 -30.88
C ALA A 281 39.06 19.19 -30.61
N PRO A 282 38.37 19.74 -31.63
CA PRO A 282 37.65 21.00 -31.50
C PRO A 282 36.44 20.86 -30.57
N THR A 283 36.34 21.82 -29.65
CA THR A 283 35.23 22.01 -28.70
C THR A 283 33.90 22.09 -29.44
N THR A 284 33.14 21.01 -29.39
CA THR A 284 31.75 20.97 -29.88
C THR A 284 30.79 21.15 -28.70
N MET A 285 29.78 22.01 -28.85
CA MET A 285 28.79 22.38 -27.82
C MET A 285 28.17 21.20 -27.04
N ARG A 286 28.14 20.01 -27.63
CA ARG A 286 27.65 18.78 -26.99
C ARG A 286 28.46 18.36 -25.76
N SER A 287 29.79 18.55 -25.79
CA SER A 287 30.69 18.24 -24.66
C SER A 287 30.43 19.16 -23.46
N GLU A 288 30.09 20.43 -23.72
CA GLU A 288 29.75 21.38 -22.67
C GLU A 288 28.36 21.12 -22.07
N VAL A 289 27.43 20.60 -22.88
CA VAL A 289 26.10 20.18 -22.43
C VAL A 289 26.18 18.90 -21.58
N GLU A 290 26.99 17.91 -21.96
CA GLU A 290 27.20 16.69 -21.16
C GLU A 290 27.84 16.99 -19.80
N LYS A 291 28.84 17.90 -19.75
CA LYS A 291 29.42 18.36 -18.48
C LYS A 291 28.39 19.05 -17.57
N ARG A 292 27.45 19.80 -18.14
CA ARG A 292 26.42 20.52 -17.37
C ARG A 292 25.27 19.62 -16.97
N LEU A 293 24.90 18.62 -17.78
CA LEU A 293 23.90 17.60 -17.43
C LEU A 293 24.41 16.71 -16.28
N GLY A 294 25.70 16.37 -16.28
CA GLY A 294 26.37 15.65 -15.20
C GLY A 294 26.42 16.43 -13.86
N GLN A 295 26.44 17.76 -13.90
CA GLN A 295 26.33 18.60 -12.70
C GLN A 295 24.88 18.66 -12.18
N VAL A 296 23.89 18.70 -13.06
CA VAL A 296 22.46 18.70 -12.69
C VAL A 296 22.05 17.38 -12.03
N ALA A 297 22.59 16.24 -12.48
CA ALA A 297 22.33 14.94 -11.88
C ALA A 297 22.90 14.78 -10.45
N ARG A 298 23.83 15.65 -10.04
CA ARG A 298 24.49 15.58 -8.71
C ARG A 298 23.84 16.46 -7.64
N SER A 299 22.83 17.26 -7.98
CA SER A 299 22.11 18.12 -7.02
C SER A 299 20.58 18.06 -7.25
N PRO A 300 19.87 17.10 -6.65
CA PRO A 300 18.40 17.04 -6.75
C PRO A 300 17.79 18.12 -5.85
N GLY A 301 16.98 19.03 -6.41
CA GLY A 301 16.11 19.92 -5.62
C GLY A 301 15.99 21.37 -6.07
N GLU A 302 16.79 21.86 -7.01
CA GLU A 302 16.71 23.26 -7.45
C GLU A 302 16.07 23.39 -8.85
N SER A 303 14.94 24.08 -8.94
CA SER A 303 14.24 24.32 -10.21
C SER A 303 15.13 25.11 -11.20
N PRO A 304 15.16 24.77 -12.51
CA PRO A 304 16.13 25.34 -13.48
C PRO A 304 16.00 26.85 -13.72
N ALA A 305 14.88 27.46 -13.32
CA ALA A 305 14.57 28.86 -13.61
C ALA A 305 15.30 29.87 -12.70
N SER A 306 15.76 29.45 -11.51
CA SER A 306 16.32 30.36 -10.50
C SER A 306 17.79 30.75 -10.76
N LYS A 307 18.53 29.98 -11.58
CA LYS A 307 19.96 30.23 -11.90
C LYS A 307 20.24 30.66 -13.35
N LEU A 308 19.27 31.23 -14.05
CA LEU A 308 19.54 31.90 -15.33
C LEU A 308 20.17 33.28 -15.07
N SER A 309 21.39 33.50 -15.60
CA SER A 309 22.10 34.78 -15.52
C SER A 309 21.25 35.91 -16.12
N PRO A 310 21.42 37.18 -15.70
CA PRO A 310 20.60 38.30 -16.17
C PRO A 310 20.66 38.48 -17.69
N ILE A 311 21.79 38.10 -18.32
CA ILE A 311 21.97 38.11 -19.78
C ILE A 311 21.19 36.97 -20.43
N ALA A 312 21.19 35.77 -19.85
CA ALA A 312 20.39 34.64 -20.33
C ALA A 312 18.88 34.88 -20.15
N LYS A 313 18.45 35.58 -19.10
CA LYS A 313 17.06 36.02 -18.92
C LYS A 313 16.64 37.04 -19.97
N LYS A 314 17.54 37.94 -20.37
CA LYS A 314 17.27 38.96 -21.38
C LYS A 314 17.24 38.38 -22.79
N THR A 315 18.18 37.49 -23.14
CA THR A 315 18.18 36.78 -24.42
C THR A 315 17.05 35.77 -24.53
N TRP A 316 16.65 35.12 -23.44
CA TRP A 316 15.46 34.26 -23.43
C TRP A 316 14.17 35.07 -23.54
N LYS A 317 14.05 36.22 -22.86
CA LYS A 317 12.89 37.12 -23.04
C LYS A 317 12.83 37.67 -24.46
N GLU A 318 13.93 38.16 -25.01
CA GLU A 318 14.00 38.69 -26.39
C GLU A 318 13.75 37.60 -27.43
N ALA A 319 14.20 36.36 -27.21
CA ALA A 319 13.90 35.22 -28.08
C ALA A 319 12.44 34.75 -27.93
N LYS A 320 11.90 34.76 -26.71
CA LYS A 320 10.49 34.42 -26.43
C LYS A 320 9.54 35.45 -27.04
N ASP A 321 9.93 36.72 -27.11
CA ASP A 321 9.13 37.80 -27.68
C ASP A 321 9.29 37.94 -29.21
N ARG A 322 10.40 37.45 -29.79
CA ARG A 322 10.61 37.42 -31.26
C ARG A 322 10.09 36.17 -31.96
N VAL A 323 9.99 35.04 -31.25
CA VAL A 323 9.67 33.73 -31.86
C VAL A 323 8.24 33.27 -31.58
N LEU A 324 7.54 33.84 -30.59
CA LEU A 324 6.15 33.50 -30.28
C LEU A 324 5.25 34.73 -30.43
N THR A 325 4.26 34.64 -31.31
CA THR A 325 3.19 35.64 -31.43
C THR A 325 2.39 35.68 -30.12
N LYS A 326 1.86 36.85 -29.71
CA LYS A 326 1.14 37.02 -28.43
C LYS A 326 0.05 35.97 -28.19
N GLU A 327 -0.64 35.54 -29.24
CA GLU A 327 -1.66 34.48 -29.20
C GLU A 327 -1.06 33.09 -28.83
N GLN A 328 0.13 32.74 -29.30
CA GLN A 328 0.83 31.51 -28.92
C GLN A 328 1.39 31.57 -27.49
N GLN A 329 1.71 32.77 -27.01
CA GLN A 329 2.17 33.00 -25.65
C GLN A 329 1.04 32.85 -24.62
N GLU A 330 -0.19 33.20 -25.00
CA GLU A 330 -1.42 32.96 -24.22
C GLU A 330 -1.82 31.46 -24.22
N LEU A 331 -1.64 30.76 -25.34
CA LEU A 331 -1.88 29.30 -25.42
C LEU A 331 -0.86 28.46 -24.61
N VAL A 332 0.34 28.99 -24.37
CA VAL A 332 1.40 28.36 -23.55
C VAL A 332 1.43 28.95 -22.12
N ALA A 333 0.51 29.87 -21.79
CA ALA A 333 0.39 30.36 -20.43
C ALA A 333 0.04 29.21 -19.48
N PRO A 334 0.68 29.12 -18.30
CA PRO A 334 0.48 28.01 -17.38
C PRO A 334 -0.98 27.85 -16.93
N GLU A 335 -1.75 28.94 -16.86
CA GLU A 335 -3.20 28.92 -16.57
C GLU A 335 -4.01 28.24 -17.69
N HIS A 336 -3.70 28.52 -18.95
CA HIS A 336 -4.42 27.93 -20.10
C HIS A 336 -3.99 26.49 -20.36
N LEU A 337 -2.70 26.18 -20.18
CA LEU A 337 -2.19 24.80 -20.21
C LEU A 337 -2.76 23.95 -19.07
N LYS A 338 -2.91 24.53 -17.87
CA LYS A 338 -3.55 23.87 -16.73
C LYS A 338 -5.03 23.61 -17.03
N GLY A 339 -5.76 24.59 -17.55
CA GLY A 339 -7.16 24.41 -17.96
C GLY A 339 -7.34 23.39 -19.10
N GLN A 340 -6.48 23.39 -20.13
CA GLN A 340 -6.52 22.39 -21.19
C GLN A 340 -6.11 21.00 -20.69
N PHE A 341 -5.12 20.92 -19.79
CA PHE A 341 -4.73 19.67 -19.15
C PHE A 341 -5.85 19.13 -18.27
N GLU A 342 -6.49 19.97 -17.45
CA GLU A 342 -7.67 19.63 -16.63
C GLU A 342 -8.83 19.14 -17.51
N GLN A 343 -9.09 19.79 -18.64
CA GLN A 343 -10.16 19.39 -19.56
C GLN A 343 -9.81 18.12 -20.37
N TRP A 344 -8.52 17.85 -20.59
CA TRP A 344 -8.03 16.61 -21.19
C TRP A 344 -8.03 15.46 -20.19
N THR A 345 -7.63 15.70 -18.94
CA THR A 345 -7.66 14.70 -17.87
C THR A 345 -9.09 14.32 -17.51
N LEU A 346 -10.02 15.28 -17.45
CA LEU A 346 -11.45 14.99 -17.24
C LEU A 346 -12.03 14.11 -18.36
N ARG A 347 -11.68 14.36 -19.63
CA ARG A 347 -12.06 13.50 -20.76
C ARG A 347 -11.42 12.11 -20.70
N MET A 348 -10.17 12.01 -20.25
CA MET A 348 -9.50 10.72 -20.06
C MET A 348 -10.03 9.95 -18.83
N MET A 349 -10.56 10.65 -17.83
CA MET A 349 -11.24 10.08 -16.67
C MET A 349 -12.64 9.51 -17.01
N GLU A 350 -13.19 9.77 -18.20
CA GLU A 350 -14.39 9.06 -18.69
C GLU A 350 -14.09 7.60 -19.04
N ILE A 351 -12.81 7.24 -19.23
CA ILE A 351 -12.37 5.86 -19.47
C ILE A 351 -12.04 5.23 -18.12
N ASP A 352 -12.91 4.36 -17.61
CA ASP A 352 -12.80 3.69 -16.29
C ASP A 352 -11.40 3.12 -15.96
N VAL A 353 -10.70 2.61 -16.97
CA VAL A 353 -9.35 2.04 -16.79
C VAL A 353 -8.31 3.14 -16.50
N ILE A 354 -8.39 4.27 -17.19
CA ILE A 354 -7.49 5.41 -16.99
C ILE A 354 -7.90 6.18 -15.73
N ALA A 355 -9.19 6.38 -15.52
CA ALA A 355 -9.75 6.97 -14.30
C ALA A 355 -9.19 6.29 -13.06
N SER A 356 -9.23 4.95 -13.01
CA SER A 356 -8.73 4.17 -11.86
C SER A 356 -7.25 4.37 -11.52
N LEU A 357 -6.43 4.88 -12.45
CA LEU A 357 -5.00 5.12 -12.22
C LEU A 357 -4.70 6.49 -11.65
N PHE A 358 -5.57 7.47 -11.92
CA PHE A 358 -5.38 8.86 -11.51
C PHE A 358 -6.40 9.34 -10.47
N GLN A 359 -7.45 8.54 -10.24
CA GLN A 359 -8.49 8.81 -9.28
C GLN A 359 -7.94 8.70 -7.85
N GLN A 360 -8.15 9.76 -7.09
CA GLN A 360 -7.88 9.79 -5.67
C GLN A 360 -9.22 9.74 -4.95
N ASP A 361 -9.64 8.53 -4.62
CA ASP A 361 -10.92 8.30 -3.93
C ASP A 361 -10.93 8.96 -2.55
N PHE A 362 -12.09 9.51 -2.19
CA PHE A 362 -12.35 9.96 -0.82
C PHE A 362 -11.98 8.88 0.20
N ARG A 363 -12.34 7.61 -0.07
CA ARG A 363 -12.03 6.47 0.81
C ARG A 363 -10.54 6.41 1.18
N THR A 364 -9.69 6.48 0.17
CA THR A 364 -8.24 6.30 0.30
C THR A 364 -7.59 7.51 0.95
N GLN A 365 -8.00 8.72 0.56
CA GLN A 365 -7.50 9.94 1.18
C GLN A 365 -7.95 10.10 2.64
N PHE A 366 -9.21 9.78 2.92
CA PHE A 366 -9.77 9.84 4.26
C PHE A 366 -9.13 8.77 5.16
N ALA A 367 -8.95 7.54 4.67
CA ALA A 367 -8.20 6.51 5.38
C ALA A 367 -6.74 6.92 5.62
N ALA A 368 -6.08 7.58 4.66
CA ALA A 368 -4.74 8.13 4.84
C ALA A 368 -4.70 9.18 5.96
N ALA A 369 -5.65 10.10 5.98
CA ALA A 369 -5.74 11.14 7.00
C ALA A 369 -5.99 10.56 8.39
N VAL A 370 -6.92 9.60 8.50
CA VAL A 370 -7.37 9.05 9.80
C VAL A 370 -6.42 7.97 10.34
N LEU A 371 -5.96 7.06 9.49
CA LEU A 371 -5.18 5.88 9.88
C LEU A 371 -3.69 6.02 9.53
N GLY A 372 -3.29 7.11 8.88
CA GLY A 372 -1.89 7.47 8.60
C GLY A 372 -1.33 6.95 7.28
N THR A 373 -2.01 6.00 6.63
CA THR A 373 -1.62 5.51 5.29
C THR A 373 -2.86 5.24 4.44
N PRO A 374 -2.79 5.44 3.10
CA PRO A 374 -3.94 5.30 2.20
C PRO A 374 -4.60 3.91 2.24
N TYR A 375 -3.81 2.88 2.53
CA TYR A 375 -4.25 1.49 2.62
C TYR A 375 -4.14 0.93 4.05
N ALA A 376 -4.15 1.82 5.05
CA ALA A 376 -3.94 1.44 6.44
C ALA A 376 -4.89 0.32 6.87
N GLU A 377 -4.36 -0.59 7.67
CA GLU A 377 -5.14 -1.69 8.22
C GLU A 377 -5.82 -1.24 9.53
N PRO A 378 -7.17 -1.28 9.63
CA PRO A 378 -7.89 -0.81 10.82
C PRO A 378 -7.74 -1.77 12.01
N THR A 379 -7.32 -3.01 11.77
CA THR A 379 -7.26 -4.10 12.75
C THR A 379 -6.46 -3.77 14.00
N LEU A 380 -5.31 -3.07 13.85
CA LEU A 380 -4.52 -2.67 15.01
C LEU A 380 -5.31 -1.75 15.94
N CYS A 381 -6.04 -0.78 15.38
CA CYS A 381 -6.85 0.15 16.14
C CYS A 381 -8.04 -0.57 16.77
N ILE A 382 -8.76 -1.39 16.00
CA ILE A 382 -9.92 -2.15 16.48
C ILE A 382 -9.51 -3.10 17.62
N ASN A 383 -8.41 -3.84 17.47
CA ASN A 383 -7.91 -4.71 18.53
C ASN A 383 -7.49 -3.91 19.77
N ALA A 384 -6.84 -2.76 19.63
CA ALA A 384 -6.52 -1.89 20.79
C ALA A 384 -7.78 -1.40 21.51
N ILE A 385 -8.83 -1.02 20.77
CA ILE A 385 -10.14 -0.63 21.33
C ILE A 385 -10.77 -1.81 22.07
N HIS A 386 -10.80 -3.00 21.46
CA HIS A 386 -11.32 -4.21 22.07
C HIS A 386 -10.56 -4.59 23.34
N VAL A 387 -9.22 -4.46 23.36
CA VAL A 387 -8.39 -4.69 24.54
C VAL A 387 -8.78 -3.76 25.67
N LEU A 388 -8.84 -2.44 25.41
CA LEU A 388 -9.21 -1.45 26.43
C LEU A 388 -10.60 -1.74 26.99
N HIS A 389 -11.59 -1.98 26.12
CA HIS A 389 -12.95 -2.29 26.58
C HIS A 389 -13.01 -3.60 27.37
N HIS A 390 -12.54 -4.72 26.81
CA HIS A 390 -12.71 -6.02 27.44
C HIS A 390 -11.94 -6.11 28.76
N LEU A 391 -10.70 -5.60 28.81
CA LEU A 391 -9.95 -5.57 30.06
C LEU A 391 -10.57 -4.61 31.07
N SER A 392 -11.19 -3.51 30.66
CA SER A 392 -11.94 -2.67 31.61
C SER A 392 -13.19 -3.37 32.13
N VAL A 393 -14.00 -4.01 31.28
CA VAL A 393 -15.23 -4.68 31.75
C VAL A 393 -14.91 -5.88 32.66
N HIS A 394 -13.93 -6.71 32.28
CA HIS A 394 -13.53 -7.87 33.09
C HIS A 394 -12.82 -7.48 34.39
N SER A 395 -12.23 -6.28 34.49
CA SER A 395 -11.56 -5.85 35.72
C SER A 395 -12.52 -5.75 36.91
N LEU A 396 -13.82 -5.52 36.68
CA LEU A 396 -14.82 -5.46 37.76
C LEU A 396 -14.86 -6.73 38.61
N ALA A 397 -14.54 -7.89 38.02
CA ALA A 397 -14.51 -9.17 38.73
C ALA A 397 -13.09 -9.69 38.98
N GLU A 398 -12.12 -9.32 38.12
CA GLU A 398 -10.80 -9.95 38.07
C GLU A 398 -9.64 -9.08 38.60
N ASP A 399 -9.80 -7.75 38.70
CA ASP A 399 -8.74 -6.85 39.17
C ASP A 399 -8.79 -6.68 40.70
N GLN A 400 -8.00 -7.50 41.40
CA GLN A 400 -7.93 -7.49 42.86
C GLN A 400 -7.37 -6.20 43.46
N PHE A 401 -6.57 -5.46 42.70
CA PHE A 401 -5.84 -4.28 43.19
C PHE A 401 -6.51 -2.96 42.79
N GLY A 402 -7.54 -2.99 41.95
CA GLY A 402 -8.28 -1.80 41.51
C GLY A 402 -7.45 -0.85 40.64
N ASN A 403 -6.42 -1.36 39.96
CA ASN A 403 -5.55 -0.57 39.10
C ASN A 403 -6.31 -0.01 37.88
N VAL A 404 -7.23 -0.80 37.32
CA VAL A 404 -7.96 -0.47 36.09
C VAL A 404 -8.98 0.66 36.33
N HIS A 405 -9.65 0.62 37.48
CA HIS A 405 -10.73 1.55 37.85
C HIS A 405 -10.30 3.03 37.72
N ARG A 406 -9.05 3.35 38.05
CA ARG A 406 -8.50 4.71 37.96
C ARG A 406 -8.47 5.25 36.52
N ASP A 407 -8.28 4.37 35.54
CA ASP A 407 -8.01 4.76 34.15
C ASP A 407 -9.28 4.73 33.27
N VAL A 408 -10.35 4.06 33.72
CA VAL A 408 -11.65 3.98 33.02
C VAL A 408 -12.22 5.36 32.60
N PRO A 409 -12.20 6.41 33.43
CA PRO A 409 -12.72 7.72 33.03
C PRO A 409 -11.98 8.32 31.84
N SER A 410 -10.67 8.08 31.76
CA SER A 410 -9.84 8.52 30.63
C SER A 410 -10.15 7.73 29.36
N ILE A 411 -10.45 6.42 29.47
CA ILE A 411 -10.89 5.58 28.34
C ILE A 411 -12.20 6.13 27.76
N ILE A 412 -13.22 6.34 28.60
CA ILE A 412 -14.54 6.83 28.19
C ILE A 412 -14.42 8.20 27.48
N ARG A 413 -13.68 9.13 28.09
CA ARG A 413 -13.46 10.47 27.50
C ARG A 413 -12.73 10.38 26.18
N THR A 414 -11.67 9.58 26.09
CA THR A 414 -10.89 9.41 24.85
C THR A 414 -11.75 8.82 23.73
N PHE A 415 -12.51 7.74 24.00
CA PHE A 415 -13.40 7.14 23.00
C PHE A 415 -14.46 8.14 22.52
N THR A 416 -15.08 8.87 23.45
CA THR A 416 -16.08 9.90 23.12
C THR A 416 -15.50 10.99 22.22
N THR A 417 -14.31 11.51 22.57
CA THR A 417 -13.63 12.56 21.78
C THR A 417 -13.27 12.05 20.39
N VAL A 418 -12.70 10.85 20.27
CA VAL A 418 -12.30 10.29 18.97
C VAL A 418 -13.52 10.05 18.08
N ILE A 419 -14.63 9.50 18.61
CA ILE A 419 -15.87 9.32 17.83
C ILE A 419 -16.35 10.66 17.26
N LYS A 420 -16.54 11.67 18.13
CA LYS A 420 -17.04 12.98 17.72
C LYS A 420 -16.12 13.66 16.70
N LYS A 421 -14.80 13.58 16.89
CA LYS A 421 -13.82 14.12 15.95
C LYS A 421 -13.88 13.41 14.60
N LEU A 422 -13.98 12.08 14.56
CA LEU A 422 -14.06 11.34 13.30
C LEU A 422 -15.32 11.66 12.50
N GLU A 423 -16.46 11.78 13.18
CA GLU A 423 -17.73 12.12 12.54
C GLU A 423 -17.74 13.56 12.00
N ALA A 424 -17.28 14.52 12.80
CA ALA A 424 -17.12 15.90 12.36
C ALA A 424 -16.14 16.00 11.17
N PHE A 425 -14.98 15.35 11.30
CA PHE A 425 -13.96 15.35 10.26
C PHE A 425 -14.45 14.72 8.95
N ARG A 426 -15.25 13.66 9.00
CA ARG A 426 -15.88 13.06 7.80
C ARG A 426 -16.75 14.06 7.04
N ILE A 427 -17.45 14.94 7.75
CA ILE A 427 -18.32 15.97 7.14
C ILE A 427 -17.49 17.11 6.56
N GLU A 428 -16.40 17.48 7.23
CA GLU A 428 -15.54 18.60 6.82
C GLU A 428 -14.52 18.22 5.74
N PHE A 429 -14.24 16.91 5.56
CA PHE A 429 -13.18 16.46 4.67
C PHE A 429 -13.42 16.86 3.20
N PRO A 430 -12.43 17.48 2.53
CA PRO A 430 -12.58 17.95 1.16
C PRO A 430 -12.69 16.78 0.18
N LEU A 431 -13.55 16.93 -0.82
CA LEU A 431 -13.61 16.00 -1.95
C LEU A 431 -12.52 16.39 -2.96
N HIS A 432 -11.71 15.42 -3.37
CA HIS A 432 -10.74 15.65 -4.44
C HIS A 432 -11.46 15.74 -5.79
N TRP A 433 -10.99 16.64 -6.66
CA TRP A 433 -11.61 16.87 -7.97
C TRP A 433 -11.55 15.64 -8.90
N THR A 434 -10.66 14.68 -8.64
CA THR A 434 -10.59 13.41 -9.39
C THR A 434 -11.54 12.33 -8.86
N ASP A 435 -12.27 12.56 -7.77
CA ASP A 435 -13.25 11.60 -7.27
C ASP A 435 -14.58 11.78 -8.02
N VAL A 436 -14.84 10.90 -8.98
CA VAL A 436 -16.09 10.89 -9.77
C VAL A 436 -17.26 10.33 -8.95
N SER A 437 -16.97 9.52 -7.92
CA SER A 437 -18.02 8.89 -7.12
C SER A 437 -18.64 9.86 -6.12
N CYS A 438 -17.90 10.86 -5.63
CA CYS A 438 -18.33 11.81 -4.60
C CYS A 438 -18.93 11.14 -3.33
N LYS A 439 -18.68 9.84 -3.14
CA LYS A 439 -19.23 9.06 -2.03
C LYS A 439 -18.33 9.24 -0.82
N ARG A 440 -18.87 9.85 0.23
CA ARG A 440 -18.16 10.04 1.51
C ARG A 440 -18.20 8.79 2.38
N VAL A 441 -17.80 7.64 1.83
CA VAL A 441 -17.85 6.33 2.49
C VAL A 441 -16.43 5.78 2.59
N SER A 442 -16.03 5.38 3.79
CA SER A 442 -14.75 4.72 4.04
C SER A 442 -14.98 3.53 4.97
N PRO A 443 -15.11 2.30 4.42
CA PRO A 443 -15.47 1.14 5.22
C PRO A 443 -14.40 0.79 6.26
N GLU A 444 -13.13 1.14 6.03
CA GLU A 444 -12.07 0.97 7.02
C GLU A 444 -12.28 1.84 8.25
N VAL A 445 -12.61 3.12 8.06
CA VAL A 445 -12.80 4.07 9.18
C VAL A 445 -14.14 3.81 9.87
N GLU A 446 -15.19 3.47 9.12
CA GLU A 446 -16.50 3.09 9.68
C GLU A 446 -16.37 1.92 10.64
N LYS A 447 -15.62 0.85 10.28
CA LYS A 447 -15.34 -0.26 11.20
C LYS A 447 -14.66 0.17 12.51
N VAL A 448 -13.79 1.19 12.45
CA VAL A 448 -13.14 1.73 13.67
C VAL A 448 -14.14 2.52 14.51
N VAL A 449 -14.98 3.34 13.87
CA VAL A 449 -16.04 4.11 14.56
C VAL A 449 -17.05 3.17 15.21
N ASP A 450 -17.48 2.12 14.51
CA ASP A 450 -18.42 1.12 15.03
C ASP A 450 -17.82 0.36 16.22
N ALA A 451 -16.55 -0.03 16.13
CA ALA A 451 -15.82 -0.64 17.24
C ALA A 451 -15.71 0.30 18.45
N LEU A 452 -15.41 1.59 18.24
CA LEU A 452 -15.38 2.60 19.30
C LEU A 452 -16.74 2.77 19.96
N LYS A 453 -17.82 2.89 19.18
CA LYS A 453 -19.18 3.06 19.70
C LYS A 453 -19.64 1.85 20.50
N THR A 454 -19.39 0.65 19.99
CA THR A 454 -19.72 -0.62 20.66
C THR A 454 -18.94 -0.75 21.98
N ALA A 455 -17.63 -0.52 21.93
CA ALA A 455 -16.76 -0.57 23.11
C ALA A 455 -17.20 0.48 24.17
N LEU A 456 -17.48 1.71 23.75
CA LEU A 456 -17.94 2.77 24.63
C LEU A 456 -19.28 2.40 25.29
N GLN A 457 -20.22 1.85 24.52
CA GLN A 457 -21.52 1.41 25.05
C GLN A 457 -21.35 0.32 26.12
N GLN A 458 -20.49 -0.67 25.88
CA GLN A 458 -20.27 -1.77 26.83
C GLN A 458 -19.54 -1.31 28.10
N VAL A 459 -18.54 -0.44 27.98
CA VAL A 459 -17.87 0.17 29.15
C VAL A 459 -18.86 1.02 29.94
N LEU A 460 -19.64 1.88 29.29
CA LEU A 460 -20.66 2.70 29.97
C LEU A 460 -21.68 1.84 30.69
N ALA A 461 -22.22 0.80 30.04
CA ALA A 461 -23.21 -0.08 30.65
C ALA A 461 -22.68 -0.76 31.93
N SER A 462 -21.37 -1.09 31.95
CA SER A 462 -20.74 -1.78 33.08
C SER A 462 -20.35 -0.82 34.21
N PHE A 463 -19.95 0.41 33.89
CA PHE A 463 -19.39 1.37 34.85
C PHE A 463 -20.32 2.53 35.23
N GLU A 464 -21.45 2.71 34.55
CA GLU A 464 -22.46 3.73 34.89
C GLU A 464 -22.94 3.62 36.36
N PRO A 465 -23.20 2.42 36.93
CA PRO A 465 -23.58 2.30 38.34
C PRO A 465 -22.54 2.86 39.33
N TYR A 466 -21.27 2.96 38.91
CA TYR A 466 -20.14 3.39 39.73
C TYR A 466 -19.66 4.81 39.35
N SER A 467 -20.48 5.59 38.62
CA SER A 467 -20.05 6.87 38.05
C SER A 467 -19.61 7.91 39.09
N SER A 468 -20.19 7.87 40.30
CA SER A 468 -19.83 8.77 41.40
C SER A 468 -18.37 8.57 41.82
N ASP A 469 -17.95 7.31 41.92
CA ASP A 469 -16.66 6.91 42.48
C ASP A 469 -15.55 7.06 41.44
N LEU A 470 -15.93 6.92 40.16
CA LEU A 470 -15.07 7.11 38.99
C LEU A 470 -14.79 8.58 38.66
N ARG A 471 -15.39 9.55 39.36
CA ARG A 471 -15.31 10.98 39.01
C ARG A 471 -15.71 11.24 37.56
N LEU A 472 -16.71 10.51 37.08
CA LEU A 472 -17.36 10.76 35.79
C LEU A 472 -18.43 11.83 36.02
N THR A 473 -18.35 12.94 35.28
CA THR A 473 -19.38 13.97 35.39
C THR A 473 -20.65 13.52 34.65
N LEU A 474 -21.82 14.00 35.07
CA LEU A 474 -23.07 13.75 34.35
C LEU A 474 -23.00 14.22 32.89
N THR A 475 -22.22 15.27 32.63
CA THR A 475 -21.92 15.77 31.28
C THR A 475 -21.12 14.75 30.47
N ASP A 476 -20.07 14.15 31.04
CA ASP A 476 -19.28 13.11 30.37
C ASP A 476 -20.17 11.93 29.96
N ILE A 477 -21.04 11.47 30.87
CA ILE A 477 -21.97 10.35 30.60
C ILE A 477 -22.97 10.73 29.50
N ARG A 478 -23.52 11.95 29.53
CA ARG A 478 -24.44 12.44 28.50
C ARG A 478 -23.77 12.49 27.13
N LEU A 479 -22.57 13.06 27.04
CA LEU A 479 -21.81 13.17 25.79
C LEU A 479 -21.42 11.80 25.24
N ALA A 480 -21.07 10.86 26.12
CA ALA A 480 -20.72 9.51 25.74
C ALA A 480 -21.95 8.73 25.24
N LYS A 481 -23.11 8.88 25.89
CA LYS A 481 -24.39 8.31 25.42
C LYS A 481 -24.83 8.88 24.07
N GLU A 482 -24.66 10.20 23.88
CA GLU A 482 -24.92 10.86 22.59
C GLU A 482 -24.04 10.28 21.47
N ALA A 483 -22.74 10.16 21.70
CA ALA A 483 -21.80 9.58 20.74
C ALA A 483 -22.13 8.11 20.37
N CYS A 484 -22.73 7.34 21.29
CA CYS A 484 -23.22 5.98 21.01
C CYS A 484 -24.58 5.97 20.27
N ALA A 485 -25.47 6.94 20.53
CA ALA A 485 -26.85 6.91 20.03
C ALA A 485 -26.97 6.97 18.51
N ASP A 486 -26.01 7.62 17.84
CA ASP A 486 -25.99 7.72 16.38
C ASP A 486 -25.71 6.37 15.68
N ALA A 487 -25.18 5.36 16.37
CA ALA A 487 -25.09 3.99 15.84
C ALA A 487 -26.47 3.36 15.58
N LYS A 488 -27.43 3.56 16.51
CA LYS A 488 -28.76 2.94 16.43
C LYS A 488 -29.59 3.45 15.24
N LYS A 489 -29.38 4.69 14.80
CA LYS A 489 -30.06 5.23 13.62
C LYS A 489 -29.56 4.62 12.31
N SER A 490 -28.27 4.27 12.22
CA SER A 490 -27.70 3.62 11.05
C SER A 490 -28.19 2.17 10.91
N GLU A 491 -28.19 1.43 12.02
CA GLU A 491 -28.62 0.02 12.05
C GLU A 491 -30.12 -0.15 11.76
N MET A 492 -30.98 0.78 12.22
CA MET A 492 -32.42 0.78 11.88
C MET A 492 -32.73 1.19 10.44
N ALA A 493 -31.82 1.89 9.75
CA ALA A 493 -31.98 2.26 8.35
C ALA A 493 -31.64 1.08 7.42
N GLU A 494 -30.64 0.27 7.78
CA GLU A 494 -30.17 -0.89 7.00
C GLU A 494 -31.11 -2.11 7.12
N VAL A 495 -31.82 -2.27 8.24
CA VAL A 495 -32.85 -3.33 8.41
C VAL A 495 -34.17 -2.99 7.67
N ARG A 496 -34.32 -1.75 7.17
CA ARG A 496 -35.51 -1.29 6.43
C ARG A 496 -35.31 -1.14 4.92
N SER A 497 -34.12 -1.44 4.40
CA SER A 497 -33.83 -1.58 2.97
C SER A 497 -33.71 -3.05 2.59
#